data_AF-A0A7R6VN90-F1
#
_entry.id   AF-A0A7R6VN90-F1
#
_cell.length_a   1.000
_cell.length_b   1.000
_cell.length_c   1.000
_cell.angle_alpha   90.00
_cell.angle_beta   90.00
_cell.angle_gamma   90.00
#
_symmetry.space_group_name_H-M   'P 1'
#
loop_
_entity.id
_entity.type
_entity.pdbx_description
1 polymer ?
#
loop_
_entity_poly.entity_id
_entity_poly.type
_entity_poly.pdbx_seq_one_letter_code
_entity_poly.pdbx_strand_id
1 'polypeptide(L)'
;MLTELREKMLLNTLVFETLGAPEKEREFKIKSLKKWGFDLLFGKKNGQDSYFVAAEDKHKSGDTYESEGSSYEVTEVLKELPKNKKIYAHIEMIEGRAYLCADLREGDENIEILRLPAGEILLAYLKKHKFIKVIEALHNLGSAASLVKHHGEEGKPLPFEELPPIPRRFLRDAKKIEKEMGFGRIALAYFGENKEGKARYWMGWMVPTIALFDEHIAQKIDKTLAEFK
;
A
#
# COMPACT_ATOMS: atom_id res chain seq x y z
N MET A 1 1.43 -39.79 0.97
CA MET A 1 0.82 -38.93 -0.09
C MET A 1 0.52 -37.50 0.37
N LEU A 2 -0.42 -37.22 1.29
CA LEU A 2 -0.65 -35.82 1.75
C LEU A 2 0.58 -35.27 2.51
N THR A 3 1.18 -36.08 3.36
CA THR A 3 2.38 -35.74 4.15
C THR A 3 3.60 -35.47 3.27
N GLU A 4 3.85 -36.32 2.26
CA GLU A 4 4.96 -36.12 1.30
C GLU A 4 4.80 -34.87 0.42
N LEU A 5 3.57 -34.60 -0.06
CA LEU A 5 3.31 -33.37 -0.81
C LEU A 5 3.52 -32.15 0.09
N ARG A 6 3.01 -32.20 1.32
CA ARG A 6 3.15 -31.12 2.29
C ARG A 6 4.59 -30.89 2.68
N GLU A 7 5.37 -31.94 2.87
CA GLU A 7 6.81 -31.88 3.12
C GLU A 7 7.53 -31.19 1.97
N LYS A 8 7.26 -31.59 0.71
CA LYS A 8 7.85 -30.91 -0.46
C LYS A 8 7.44 -29.45 -0.59
N MET A 9 6.19 -29.12 -0.25
CA MET A 9 5.75 -27.72 -0.20
C MET A 9 6.51 -26.93 0.87
N LEU A 10 6.69 -27.49 2.06
CA LEU A 10 7.42 -26.84 3.15
C LEU A 10 8.91 -26.65 2.82
N LEU A 11 9.53 -27.63 2.15
CA LEU A 11 10.95 -27.58 1.80
C LEU A 11 11.25 -26.66 0.61
N ASN A 12 10.35 -26.61 -0.38
CA ASN A 12 10.62 -25.93 -1.65
C ASN A 12 9.80 -24.64 -1.85
N THR A 13 8.96 -24.24 -0.88
CA THR A 13 8.42 -22.88 -0.88
C THR A 13 9.54 -21.92 -0.53
N LEU A 14 9.87 -21.05 -1.47
CA LEU A 14 10.95 -20.10 -1.32
C LEU A 14 10.43 -18.88 -0.58
N VAL A 15 10.98 -18.63 0.60
CA VAL A 15 10.62 -17.48 1.44
C VAL A 15 11.81 -16.54 1.51
N PHE A 16 11.60 -15.28 1.14
CA PHE A 16 12.57 -14.21 1.32
C PHE A 16 11.97 -13.16 2.24
N GLU A 17 12.74 -12.78 3.25
CA GLU A 17 12.28 -11.89 4.29
C GLU A 17 13.23 -10.70 4.41
N THR A 18 12.65 -9.52 4.46
CA THR A 18 13.28 -8.29 4.91
C THR A 18 12.62 -7.96 6.25
N LEU A 19 13.18 -8.53 7.33
CA LEU A 19 12.62 -8.47 8.67
C LEU A 19 12.95 -7.11 9.32
N GLY A 20 12.08 -6.13 9.07
CA GLY A 20 11.91 -4.92 9.87
C GLY A 20 10.57 -4.96 10.62
N ALA A 21 10.25 -3.91 11.37
CA ALA A 21 8.85 -3.63 11.67
C ALA A 21 8.20 -3.06 10.39
N PRO A 22 6.93 -3.38 10.07
CA PRO A 22 6.20 -2.63 9.05
C PRO A 22 6.37 -1.14 9.33
N GLU A 23 6.64 -0.37 8.28
CA GLU A 23 6.86 1.07 8.38
C GLU A 23 5.75 1.71 9.23
N LYS A 24 6.14 2.25 10.39
CA LYS A 24 5.18 2.81 11.35
C LYS A 24 4.52 4.05 10.77
N GLU A 25 5.30 4.88 10.09
CA GLU A 25 4.86 6.10 9.45
C GLU A 25 5.78 6.44 8.28
N ARG A 26 5.26 7.20 7.32
CA ARG A 26 5.97 7.66 6.13
C ARG A 26 5.75 9.16 5.93
N GLU A 27 6.81 9.89 5.59
CA GLU A 27 6.70 11.30 5.17
C GLU A 27 6.14 11.40 3.74
N PHE A 28 5.15 12.26 3.53
CA PHE A 28 4.57 12.54 2.23
C PHE A 28 4.62 14.02 1.87
N LYS A 29 4.65 14.29 0.56
CA LYS A 29 4.53 15.65 0.01
C LYS A 29 3.04 16.02 -0.11
N ILE A 30 2.71 17.31 -0.10
CA ILE A 30 1.32 17.77 -0.32
C ILE A 30 0.69 17.22 -1.61
N LYS A 31 1.49 17.03 -2.66
CA LYS A 31 1.04 16.44 -3.93
C LYS A 31 0.52 15.00 -3.76
N SER A 32 0.95 14.29 -2.72
CA SER A 32 0.44 12.94 -2.41
C SER A 32 -1.02 12.98 -1.97
N LEU A 33 -1.45 14.00 -1.22
CA LEU A 33 -2.88 14.16 -0.85
C LEU A 33 -3.77 14.25 -2.10
N LYS A 34 -3.39 15.08 -3.09
CA LYS A 34 -4.10 15.16 -4.37
C LYS A 34 -4.11 13.83 -5.11
N LYS A 35 -3.00 13.10 -5.09
CA LYS A 35 -2.96 11.75 -5.67
C LYS A 35 -3.90 10.78 -4.96
N TRP A 36 -4.10 10.92 -3.65
CA TRP A 36 -5.08 10.18 -2.86
C TRP A 36 -6.52 10.69 -3.01
N GLY A 37 -6.72 11.82 -3.71
CA GLY A 37 -8.03 12.40 -3.97
C GLY A 37 -8.46 13.47 -2.96
N PHE A 38 -7.51 14.16 -2.33
CA PHE A 38 -7.77 15.18 -1.33
C PHE A 38 -7.02 16.49 -1.59
N ASP A 39 -7.66 17.60 -1.21
CA ASP A 39 -7.02 18.89 -1.05
C ASP A 39 -6.76 19.19 0.43
N LEU A 40 -5.63 19.84 0.73
CA LEU A 40 -5.35 20.38 2.05
C LEU A 40 -5.98 21.76 2.18
N LEU A 41 -6.74 21.98 3.24
CA LEU A 41 -7.47 23.20 3.51
C LEU A 41 -6.96 23.85 4.81
N PHE A 42 -7.02 25.17 4.86
CA PHE A 42 -6.88 25.97 6.06
C PHE A 42 -8.17 26.74 6.33
N GLY A 43 -8.57 26.82 7.59
CA GLY A 43 -9.72 27.61 8.01
C GLY A 43 -10.15 27.21 9.41
N LYS A 44 -11.46 27.19 9.68
CA LYS A 44 -11.98 26.84 11.00
C LYS A 44 -12.63 25.48 11.01
N LYS A 45 -12.31 24.67 12.02
CA LYS A 45 -13.01 23.45 12.39
C LYS A 45 -13.64 23.69 13.76
N ASN A 46 -14.97 23.63 13.86
CA ASN A 46 -15.72 23.93 15.09
C ASN A 46 -15.35 25.30 15.71
N GLY A 47 -15.15 26.31 14.85
CA GLY A 47 -14.81 27.67 15.24
C GLY A 47 -13.34 27.92 15.61
N GLN A 48 -12.48 26.90 15.61
CA GLN A 48 -11.05 27.02 15.88
C GLN A 48 -10.23 26.89 14.60
N ASP A 49 -9.18 27.71 14.47
CA ASP A 49 -8.26 27.66 13.33
C ASP A 49 -7.56 26.29 13.28
N SER A 50 -7.62 25.63 12.12
CA SER A 50 -7.06 24.30 11.92
C SER A 50 -6.76 24.04 10.44
N TYR A 51 -5.98 22.98 10.21
CA TYR A 51 -5.85 22.35 8.90
C TYR A 51 -6.74 21.10 8.85
N PHE A 52 -7.27 20.79 7.68
CA PHE A 52 -8.06 19.59 7.43
C PHE A 52 -8.02 19.26 5.94
N VAL A 53 -8.39 18.03 5.58
CA VAL A 53 -8.54 17.66 4.17
C VAL A 53 -10.01 17.55 3.76
N ALA A 54 -10.27 17.78 2.48
CA ALA A 54 -11.54 17.44 1.86
C ALA A 54 -11.30 16.79 0.50
N ALA A 55 -12.34 16.16 -0.06
CA ALA A 55 -12.26 15.58 -1.40
C ALA A 55 -11.78 16.62 -2.42
N GLU A 56 -10.88 16.19 -3.31
CA GLU A 56 -10.25 17.04 -4.33
C GLU A 56 -11.30 17.82 -5.14
N ASP A 57 -11.04 19.12 -5.32
CA ASP A 57 -11.86 20.08 -6.07
C ASP A 57 -13.32 20.24 -5.55
N LYS A 58 -13.63 19.75 -4.34
CA LYS A 58 -14.99 19.82 -3.77
C LYS A 58 -15.32 21.18 -3.15
N HIS A 59 -14.32 21.87 -2.60
CA HIS A 59 -14.51 23.10 -1.84
C HIS A 59 -13.56 24.20 -2.29
N LYS A 60 -13.97 25.45 -2.07
CA LYS A 60 -13.20 26.67 -2.35
C LYS A 60 -13.20 27.60 -1.14
N SER A 61 -12.30 28.58 -1.16
CA SER A 61 -12.27 29.65 -0.16
C SER A 61 -13.64 30.33 -0.02
N GLY A 62 -14.07 30.51 1.22
CA GLY A 62 -15.37 31.07 1.61
C GLY A 62 -16.48 30.02 1.81
N ASP A 63 -16.26 28.76 1.46
CA ASP A 63 -17.26 27.71 1.68
C ASP A 63 -17.43 27.40 3.17
N THR A 64 -18.67 27.13 3.60
CA THR A 64 -19.01 26.62 4.93
C THR A 64 -19.83 25.34 4.77
N TYR A 65 -19.49 24.30 5.53
CA TYR A 65 -20.19 23.02 5.45
C TYR A 65 -20.09 22.23 6.76
N GLU A 66 -20.94 21.21 6.90
CA GLU A 66 -20.90 20.26 8.01
C GLU A 66 -20.52 18.87 7.49
N SER A 67 -19.67 18.17 8.23
CA SER A 67 -19.27 16.79 7.92
C SER A 67 -18.88 16.05 9.19
N GLU A 68 -19.37 14.81 9.33
CA GLU A 68 -19.07 13.94 10.48
C GLU A 68 -19.26 14.64 11.85
N GLY A 69 -20.29 15.49 11.96
CA GLY A 69 -20.62 16.20 13.20
C GLY A 69 -19.71 17.39 13.53
N SER A 70 -18.83 17.80 12.62
CA SER A 70 -18.03 19.02 12.75
C SER A 70 -18.46 20.08 11.72
N SER A 71 -18.40 21.35 12.13
CA SER A 71 -18.57 22.49 11.22
C SER A 71 -17.23 22.97 10.68
N TYR A 72 -17.21 23.30 9.40
CA TYR A 72 -16.01 23.70 8.66
C TYR A 72 -16.25 25.03 7.94
N GLU A 73 -15.31 25.96 8.08
CA GLU A 73 -15.23 27.18 7.28
C GLU A 73 -13.90 27.17 6.53
N VAL A 74 -13.94 27.19 5.19
CA VAL A 74 -12.74 27.14 4.35
C VAL A 74 -12.22 28.56 4.14
N THR A 75 -11.03 28.85 4.66
CA THR A 75 -10.34 30.11 4.38
C THR A 75 -9.49 30.00 3.11
N GLU A 76 -8.73 28.92 2.99
CA GLU A 76 -7.79 28.72 1.88
C GLU A 76 -7.71 27.25 1.46
N VAL A 77 -7.61 27.01 0.14
CA VAL A 77 -7.19 25.72 -0.43
C VAL A 77 -5.69 25.80 -0.68
N LEU A 78 -4.91 25.04 0.09
CA LEU A 78 -3.45 25.15 0.10
C LEU A 78 -2.82 24.42 -1.10
N LYS A 79 -1.95 25.13 -1.83
CA LYS A 79 -1.14 24.55 -2.92
C LYS A 79 0.22 24.04 -2.46
N GLU A 80 0.71 24.58 -1.35
CA GLU A 80 1.97 24.22 -0.71
C GLU A 80 1.76 23.95 0.78
N LEU A 81 2.68 23.21 1.40
CA LEU A 81 2.61 23.00 2.85
C LEU A 81 2.87 24.33 3.57
N PRO A 82 2.22 24.56 4.72
CA PRO A 82 2.61 25.66 5.59
C PRO A 82 4.08 25.54 5.98
N LYS A 83 4.72 26.69 6.23
CA LYS A 83 6.16 26.76 6.52
C LYS A 83 6.52 25.82 7.67
N ASN A 84 7.64 25.09 7.53
CA ASN A 84 8.15 24.11 8.50
C ASN A 84 7.25 22.89 8.78
N LYS A 85 6.09 22.77 8.15
CA LYS A 85 5.20 21.62 8.35
C LYS A 85 5.52 20.47 7.40
N LYS A 86 5.36 19.24 7.89
CA LYS A 86 5.49 18.00 7.11
C LYS A 86 4.25 17.14 7.27
N ILE A 87 3.90 16.38 6.23
CA ILE A 87 2.84 15.36 6.34
C ILE A 87 3.50 14.04 6.68
N TYR A 88 3.07 13.43 7.77
CA TYR A 88 3.37 12.03 8.07
C TYR A 88 2.06 11.25 8.02
N ALA A 89 2.08 10.07 7.40
CA ALA A 89 0.93 9.20 7.41
C ALA A 89 1.30 7.82 7.92
N HIS A 90 0.35 7.19 8.59
CA HIS A 90 0.48 5.88 9.20
C HIS A 90 -0.82 5.09 9.08
N ILE A 91 -0.72 3.80 9.37
CA ILE A 91 -1.90 2.92 9.47
C ILE A 91 -2.18 2.65 10.94
N GLU A 92 -3.37 3.03 11.37
CA GLU A 92 -3.89 2.71 12.70
C GLU A 92 -4.91 1.58 12.59
N MET A 93 -4.84 0.61 13.50
CA MET A 93 -5.79 -0.51 13.57
C MET A 93 -6.82 -0.25 14.67
N ILE A 94 -8.08 -0.13 14.29
CA ILE A 94 -9.22 0.08 15.22
C ILE A 94 -10.20 -1.07 15.01
N GLU A 95 -10.42 -1.87 16.05
CA GLU A 95 -11.35 -3.02 16.02
C GLU A 95 -11.12 -3.96 14.82
N GLY A 96 -9.85 -4.17 14.45
CA GLY A 96 -9.46 -5.03 13.32
C GLY A 96 -9.59 -4.38 11.93
N ARG A 97 -9.99 -3.11 11.85
CA ARG A 97 -10.03 -2.32 10.61
C ARG A 97 -8.85 -1.37 10.52
N ALA A 98 -8.29 -1.22 9.32
CA ALA A 98 -7.17 -0.32 9.07
C ALA A 98 -7.67 1.06 8.64
N TYR A 99 -7.12 2.09 9.27
CA TYR A 99 -7.37 3.50 8.96
C TYR A 99 -6.08 4.16 8.50
N LEU A 100 -6.15 4.89 7.39
CA LEU A 100 -5.09 5.79 6.97
C LEU A 100 -5.25 7.07 7.78
N CYS A 101 -4.26 7.36 8.61
CA CYS A 101 -4.19 8.58 9.38
C CYS A 101 -3.06 9.45 8.81
N ALA A 102 -3.32 10.73 8.59
CA ALA A 102 -2.29 11.68 8.18
C ALA A 102 -2.30 12.91 9.08
N ASP A 103 -1.07 13.32 9.37
CA ASP A 103 -0.69 14.24 10.42
C ASP A 103 0.14 15.36 9.82
N LEU A 104 -0.24 16.60 10.07
CA LEU A 104 0.56 17.77 9.75
C LEU A 104 1.38 18.16 10.98
N ARG A 105 2.69 17.91 10.93
CA ARG A 105 3.60 18.07 12.08
C ARG A 105 4.48 19.31 11.97
N GLU A 106 4.64 20.01 13.08
CA GLU A 106 5.63 21.09 13.30
C GLU A 106 6.22 20.98 14.71
N GLY A 107 7.50 20.59 14.82
CA GLY A 107 8.09 20.33 16.14
C GLY A 107 7.34 19.22 16.89
N ASP A 108 6.89 19.52 18.10
CA ASP A 108 6.09 18.59 18.93
C ASP A 108 4.57 18.69 18.67
N GLU A 109 4.13 19.65 17.85
CA GLU A 109 2.71 19.79 17.50
C GLU A 109 2.35 18.85 16.36
N ASN A 110 1.26 18.10 16.58
CA ASN A 110 0.70 17.17 15.60
C ASN A 110 -0.78 17.46 15.36
N ILE A 111 -1.13 17.89 14.15
CA ILE A 111 -2.50 18.17 13.74
C ILE A 111 -2.95 17.04 12.82
N GLU A 112 -3.84 16.17 13.30
CA GLU A 112 -4.46 15.16 12.45
C GLU A 112 -5.34 15.84 11.40
N ILE A 113 -4.99 15.65 10.12
CA ILE A 113 -5.70 16.26 8.99
C ILE A 113 -6.59 15.26 8.25
N LEU A 114 -6.38 13.96 8.44
CA LEU A 114 -7.08 12.89 7.74
C LEU A 114 -7.14 11.64 8.64
N ARG A 115 -8.32 11.05 8.74
CA ARG A 115 -8.53 9.70 9.30
C ARG A 115 -9.69 9.04 8.58
N LEU A 116 -9.38 8.05 7.75
CA LEU A 116 -10.38 7.39 6.91
C LEU A 116 -10.04 5.91 6.71
N PRO A 117 -11.02 5.04 6.40
CA PRO A 117 -10.78 3.64 6.12
C PRO A 117 -9.72 3.47 5.01
N ALA A 118 -8.59 2.83 5.34
CA ALA A 118 -7.44 2.73 4.44
C ALA A 118 -7.79 1.97 3.15
N GLY A 119 -8.64 0.95 3.24
CA GLY A 119 -9.05 0.15 2.09
C GLY A 119 -9.79 0.95 1.02
N GLU A 120 -10.66 1.87 1.43
CA GLU A 120 -11.43 2.71 0.50
C GLU A 120 -10.52 3.67 -0.25
N ILE A 121 -9.65 4.39 0.48
CA ILE A 121 -8.70 5.32 -0.13
C ILE A 121 -7.71 4.58 -1.01
N LEU A 122 -7.16 3.46 -0.53
CA LEU A 122 -6.17 2.71 -1.29
C LEU A 122 -6.76 2.23 -2.61
N LEU A 123 -7.97 1.67 -2.61
CA LEU A 123 -8.61 1.22 -3.85
C LEU A 123 -8.91 2.38 -4.82
N ALA A 124 -9.39 3.51 -4.32
CA ALA A 124 -9.61 4.70 -5.14
C ALA A 124 -8.30 5.21 -5.77
N TYR A 125 -7.25 5.29 -4.95
CA TYR A 125 -5.90 5.65 -5.34
C TYR A 125 -5.36 4.70 -6.42
N LEU A 126 -5.31 3.39 -6.17
CA LEU A 126 -4.78 2.40 -7.12
C LEU A 126 -5.56 2.42 -8.45
N LYS A 127 -6.88 2.65 -8.42
CA LYS A 127 -7.72 2.80 -9.63
C LYS A 127 -7.36 4.08 -10.41
N LYS A 128 -7.25 5.23 -9.73
CA LYS A 128 -6.86 6.52 -10.33
C LYS A 128 -5.53 6.41 -11.07
N HIS A 129 -4.57 5.67 -10.51
CA HIS A 129 -3.22 5.48 -11.07
C HIS A 129 -3.05 4.23 -11.95
N LYS A 130 -4.12 3.44 -12.16
CA LYS A 130 -4.14 2.23 -12.99
C LYS A 130 -3.14 1.14 -12.53
N PHE A 131 -2.94 0.98 -11.22
CA PHE A 131 -2.14 -0.10 -10.64
C PHE A 131 -2.95 -1.39 -10.52
N ILE A 132 -3.35 -1.93 -11.68
CA ILE A 132 -4.31 -3.03 -11.79
C ILE A 132 -3.77 -4.34 -11.19
N LYS A 133 -2.47 -4.60 -11.29
CA LYS A 133 -1.87 -5.84 -10.77
C LYS A 133 -1.75 -5.84 -9.26
N VAL A 134 -1.56 -4.67 -8.65
CA VAL A 134 -1.70 -4.52 -7.20
C VAL A 134 -3.15 -4.79 -6.77
N ILE A 135 -4.13 -4.22 -7.47
CA ILE A 135 -5.57 -4.43 -7.16
C ILE A 135 -5.94 -5.92 -7.28
N GLU A 136 -5.56 -6.58 -8.36
CA GLU A 136 -5.84 -8.00 -8.60
C GLU A 136 -5.21 -8.89 -7.51
N ALA A 137 -4.04 -8.51 -6.99
CA ALA A 137 -3.34 -9.30 -5.98
C ALA A 137 -3.77 -8.95 -4.54
N LEU A 138 -4.32 -7.77 -4.28
CA LEU A 138 -4.64 -7.32 -2.91
C LEU A 138 -5.70 -8.23 -2.26
N HIS A 139 -5.28 -9.02 -1.27
CA HIS A 139 -6.13 -10.01 -0.62
C HIS A 139 -6.66 -9.52 0.73
N ASN A 140 -5.83 -8.85 1.53
CA ASN A 140 -6.22 -8.26 2.81
C ASN A 140 -5.36 -7.03 3.13
N LEU A 141 -5.81 -6.26 4.11
CA LEU A 141 -5.21 -4.99 4.49
C LEU A 141 -5.25 -4.81 6.00
N GLY A 142 -4.07 -4.69 6.61
CA GLY A 142 -3.84 -4.26 8.00
C GLY A 142 -2.74 -3.20 8.03
N SER A 143 -1.88 -3.22 9.05
CA SER A 143 -0.62 -2.46 9.02
C SER A 143 0.31 -2.90 7.88
N ALA A 144 0.24 -4.18 7.51
CA ALA A 144 0.75 -4.73 6.27
C ALA A 144 -0.40 -5.25 5.40
N ALA A 145 -0.22 -5.17 4.09
CA ALA A 145 -1.12 -5.72 3.09
C ALA A 145 -0.57 -7.05 2.58
N SER A 146 -1.47 -8.01 2.33
CA SER A 146 -1.11 -9.27 1.67
C SER A 146 -1.51 -9.20 0.20
N LEU A 147 -0.53 -9.36 -0.67
CA LEU A 147 -0.72 -9.51 -2.12
C LEU A 147 -0.61 -11.01 -2.45
N VAL A 148 -1.62 -11.60 -3.07
CA VAL A 148 -1.68 -13.02 -3.39
C VAL A 148 -1.95 -13.20 -4.88
N LYS A 149 -1.17 -14.08 -5.52
CA LYS A 149 -1.39 -14.47 -6.92
C LYS A 149 -1.29 -15.97 -7.05
N HIS A 150 -2.28 -16.56 -7.70
CA HIS A 150 -2.34 -17.99 -7.97
C HIS A 150 -2.62 -18.23 -9.44
N HIS A 151 -1.85 -19.13 -10.07
CA HIS A 151 -2.04 -19.50 -11.46
C HIS A 151 -1.83 -21.00 -11.66
N GLY A 152 -2.81 -21.65 -12.31
CA GLY A 152 -2.78 -23.07 -12.62
C GLY A 152 -3.02 -23.98 -11.42
N GLU A 153 -2.78 -25.28 -11.60
CA GLU A 153 -2.92 -26.29 -10.54
C GLU A 153 -1.64 -26.39 -9.69
N GLU A 154 -1.83 -26.64 -8.40
CA GLU A 154 -0.73 -26.90 -7.46
C GLU A 154 -0.02 -28.23 -7.79
N GLY A 155 1.25 -28.31 -7.40
CA GLY A 155 2.06 -29.50 -7.61
C GLY A 155 3.27 -29.56 -6.68
N LYS A 156 4.30 -30.30 -7.08
CA LYS A 156 5.58 -30.31 -6.37
C LYS A 156 6.34 -29.03 -6.73
N PRO A 157 6.66 -28.15 -5.77
CA PRO A 157 7.38 -26.93 -6.10
C PRO A 157 8.82 -27.26 -6.49
N LEU A 158 9.32 -26.55 -7.50
CA LEU A 158 10.71 -26.60 -7.91
C LEU A 158 11.58 -25.87 -6.89
N PRO A 159 12.79 -26.38 -6.59
CA PRO A 159 13.78 -25.66 -5.80
C PRO A 159 14.31 -24.44 -6.56
N PHE A 160 15.00 -23.54 -5.86
CA PHE A 160 15.51 -22.27 -6.42
C PHE A 160 16.44 -22.49 -7.64
N GLU A 161 17.28 -23.52 -7.57
CA GLU A 161 18.27 -23.93 -8.56
C GLU A 161 17.65 -24.41 -9.87
N GLU A 162 16.37 -24.77 -9.85
CA GLU A 162 15.62 -25.23 -11.02
C GLU A 162 14.63 -24.18 -11.55
N LEU A 163 14.49 -23.04 -10.87
CA LEU A 163 13.58 -21.98 -11.32
C LEU A 163 13.97 -21.41 -12.70
N PRO A 164 13.00 -21.20 -13.59
CA PRO A 164 13.20 -20.42 -14.81
C PRO A 164 13.65 -18.97 -14.54
N PRO A 165 14.17 -18.25 -15.55
CA PRO A 165 14.64 -16.88 -15.39
C PRO A 165 13.59 -15.89 -14.86
N ILE A 166 12.32 -16.05 -15.24
CA ILE A 166 11.23 -15.13 -14.87
C ILE A 166 10.96 -15.15 -13.35
N PRO A 167 10.64 -16.31 -12.71
CA PRO A 167 10.52 -16.40 -11.26
C PRO A 167 11.75 -15.88 -10.50
N ARG A 168 12.97 -16.17 -10.97
CA ARG A 168 14.21 -15.68 -10.34
C ARG A 168 14.32 -14.16 -10.38
N ARG A 169 14.01 -13.56 -11.53
CA ARG A 169 13.99 -12.11 -11.71
C ARG A 169 12.94 -11.47 -10.80
N PHE A 170 11.74 -12.05 -10.75
CA PHE A 170 10.68 -11.60 -9.86
C PHE A 170 11.15 -11.55 -8.40
N LEU A 171 11.72 -12.64 -7.87
CA LEU A 171 12.22 -12.69 -6.48
C LEU A 171 13.31 -11.64 -6.21
N ARG A 172 14.22 -11.43 -7.16
CA ARG A 172 15.27 -10.41 -7.04
C ARG A 172 14.70 -9.00 -7.02
N ASP A 173 13.75 -8.71 -7.88
CA ASP A 173 13.16 -7.38 -7.99
C ASP A 173 12.24 -7.09 -6.80
N ALA A 174 11.47 -8.09 -6.33
CA ALA A 174 10.73 -8.04 -5.07
C ALA A 174 11.67 -7.70 -3.90
N LYS A 175 12.79 -8.42 -3.74
CA LYS A 175 13.77 -8.15 -2.68
C LYS A 175 14.36 -6.74 -2.73
N LYS A 176 14.52 -6.13 -3.91
CA LYS A 176 14.96 -4.73 -4.01
C LYS A 176 13.90 -3.77 -3.47
N ILE A 177 12.63 -4.02 -3.79
CA ILE A 177 11.50 -3.22 -3.33
C ILE A 177 11.33 -3.37 -1.81
N GLU A 178 11.44 -4.58 -1.27
CA GLU A 178 11.38 -4.83 0.19
C GLU A 178 12.46 -4.07 0.96
N LYS A 179 13.70 -4.01 0.42
CA LYS A 179 14.78 -3.20 1.01
C LYS A 179 14.46 -1.71 1.04
N GLU A 180 13.83 -1.19 -0.01
CA GLU A 180 13.41 0.22 -0.09
C GLU A 180 12.27 0.54 0.88
N MET A 181 11.39 -0.43 1.14
CA MET A 181 10.32 -0.33 2.14
C MET A 181 10.80 -0.60 3.57
N GLY A 182 12.00 -1.17 3.75
CA GLY A 182 12.52 -1.63 5.05
C GLY A 182 11.78 -2.85 5.64
N PHE A 183 10.76 -3.36 4.95
CA PHE A 183 9.94 -4.49 5.36
C PHE A 183 9.39 -5.22 4.13
N GLY A 184 9.37 -6.55 4.20
CA GLY A 184 8.59 -7.36 3.28
C GLY A 184 8.85 -8.85 3.45
N ARG A 185 7.90 -9.64 2.97
CA ARG A 185 8.00 -11.10 2.97
C ARG A 185 7.36 -11.66 1.71
N ILE A 186 8.17 -12.18 0.81
CA ILE A 186 7.72 -12.88 -0.39
C ILE A 186 7.85 -14.38 -0.19
N ALA A 187 6.77 -15.11 -0.44
CA ALA A 187 6.70 -16.56 -0.48
C ALA A 187 6.27 -17.01 -1.88
N LEU A 188 7.04 -17.92 -2.49
CA LEU A 188 6.77 -18.43 -3.83
C LEU A 188 6.86 -19.97 -3.84
N ALA A 189 5.80 -20.61 -4.30
CA ALA A 189 5.80 -22.02 -4.70
C ALA A 189 5.56 -22.08 -6.22
N TYR A 190 6.59 -22.46 -6.97
CA TYR A 190 6.52 -22.56 -8.44
C TYR A 190 6.51 -24.03 -8.87
N PHE A 191 5.48 -24.44 -9.61
CA PHE A 191 5.18 -25.85 -9.92
C PHE A 191 5.57 -26.25 -11.36
N GLY A 192 6.40 -25.44 -12.03
CA GLY A 192 6.75 -25.63 -13.44
C GLY A 192 5.69 -25.07 -14.39
N GLU A 193 5.79 -25.44 -15.66
CA GLU A 193 4.86 -25.01 -16.70
C GLU A 193 3.86 -26.13 -17.04
N ASN A 194 2.68 -25.75 -17.52
CA ASN A 194 1.73 -26.69 -18.09
C ASN A 194 2.13 -27.07 -19.54
N LYS A 195 1.33 -27.94 -20.18
CA LYS A 195 1.59 -28.38 -21.57
C LYS A 195 1.56 -27.23 -22.61
N GLU A 196 0.97 -26.09 -22.26
CA GLU A 196 0.89 -24.89 -23.10
C GLU A 196 2.03 -23.89 -22.79
N GLY A 197 2.98 -24.24 -21.92
CA GLY A 197 4.08 -23.35 -21.50
C GLY A 197 3.65 -22.26 -20.52
N LYS A 198 2.45 -22.36 -19.91
CA LYS A 198 1.98 -21.40 -18.90
C LYS A 198 2.52 -21.81 -17.53
N ALA A 199 3.10 -20.85 -16.82
CA ALA A 199 3.60 -21.05 -15.47
C ALA A 199 2.48 -21.51 -14.52
N ARG A 200 2.84 -22.34 -13.53
CA ARG A 200 1.95 -22.72 -12.44
C ARG A 200 2.61 -22.31 -11.13
N TYR A 201 1.92 -21.55 -10.30
CA TYR A 201 2.48 -21.08 -9.04
C TYR A 201 1.41 -20.59 -8.07
N TRP A 202 1.82 -20.58 -6.81
CA TRP A 202 1.23 -19.77 -5.76
C TRP A 202 2.27 -18.77 -5.26
N MET A 203 1.86 -17.53 -5.07
CA MET A 203 2.69 -16.46 -4.53
C MET A 203 1.91 -15.66 -3.50
N GLY A 204 2.56 -15.38 -2.37
CA GLY A 204 2.11 -14.43 -1.37
C GLY A 204 3.21 -13.41 -1.07
N TRP A 205 2.88 -12.13 -1.10
CA TRP A 205 3.79 -11.04 -0.81
C TRP A 205 3.19 -10.10 0.23
N MET A 206 3.84 -10.01 1.39
CA MET A 206 3.46 -9.06 2.43
C MET A 206 4.29 -7.78 2.30
N VAL A 207 3.61 -6.64 2.26
CA VAL A 207 4.22 -5.30 2.13
C VAL A 207 3.57 -4.32 3.12
N PRO A 208 4.24 -3.25 3.58
CA PRO A 208 3.59 -2.26 4.44
C PRO A 208 2.44 -1.60 3.69
N THR A 209 1.27 -1.52 4.31
CA THR A 209 0.11 -0.89 3.67
C THR A 209 0.38 0.57 3.34
N ILE A 210 1.09 1.29 4.22
CA ILE A 210 1.43 2.70 3.99
C ILE A 210 2.31 2.91 2.75
N ALA A 211 3.18 1.93 2.43
CA ALA A 211 4.05 2.00 1.26
C ALA A 211 3.27 1.89 -0.06
N LEU A 212 2.07 1.30 -0.05
CA LEU A 212 1.20 1.23 -1.23
C LEU A 212 0.56 2.58 -1.58
N PHE A 213 0.62 3.58 -0.69
CA PHE A 213 0.20 4.96 -0.96
C PHE A 213 1.29 5.83 -1.60
N ASP A 214 2.51 5.29 -1.71
CA ASP A 214 3.61 5.89 -2.45
C ASP A 214 3.57 5.44 -3.91
N GLU A 215 3.43 6.39 -4.84
CA GLU A 215 3.27 6.11 -6.27
C GLU A 215 4.45 5.35 -6.85
N HIS A 216 5.66 5.68 -6.43
CA HIS A 216 6.87 5.06 -6.96
C HIS A 216 6.96 3.59 -6.53
N ILE A 217 6.63 3.31 -5.26
CA ILE A 217 6.61 1.94 -4.73
C ILE A 217 5.46 1.15 -5.34
N ALA A 218 4.24 1.71 -5.35
CA ALA A 218 3.07 1.06 -5.92
C ALA A 218 3.28 0.72 -7.41
N GLN A 219 3.87 1.62 -8.19
CA GLN A 219 4.22 1.38 -9.60
C GLN A 219 5.26 0.27 -9.76
N LYS A 220 6.30 0.24 -8.92
CA LYS A 220 7.30 -0.84 -8.95
C LYS A 220 6.68 -2.19 -8.67
N ILE A 221 5.86 -2.29 -7.62
CA ILE A 221 5.14 -3.52 -7.26
C ILE A 221 4.22 -3.95 -8.41
N ASP A 222 3.42 -3.03 -8.94
CA ASP A 222 2.50 -3.31 -10.05
C ASP A 222 3.23 -3.89 -11.27
N LYS A 223 4.34 -3.26 -11.67
CA LYS A 223 5.19 -3.73 -12.76
C LYS A 223 5.78 -5.10 -12.48
N THR A 224 6.32 -5.33 -11.28
CA THR A 224 6.89 -6.62 -10.88
C THR A 224 5.84 -7.73 -10.90
N LEU A 225 4.61 -7.46 -10.45
CA LEU A 225 3.48 -8.39 -10.52
C LEU A 225 2.99 -8.65 -11.96
N ALA A 226 3.09 -7.65 -12.84
CA ALA A 226 2.74 -7.76 -14.26
C ALA A 226 3.73 -8.62 -15.06
N GLU A 227 5.02 -8.50 -14.75
CA GLU A 227 6.11 -9.26 -15.38
C GLU A 227 6.11 -10.74 -14.97
N PHE A 228 5.55 -11.08 -13.81
CA PHE A 228 5.46 -12.46 -13.31
C PHE A 228 4.21 -13.17 -13.87
N LYS A 229 4.34 -13.80 -15.03
CA LYS A 229 3.25 -14.52 -15.72
C LYS A 229 3.45 -16.03 -15.67
#